data_AF-A0A1W9VF21-F1
#
_entry.id   AF-A0A1W9VF21-F1
#
_cell.length_a   1.000
_cell.length_b   1.000
_cell.length_c   1.000
_cell.angle_alpha   90.00
_cell.angle_beta   90.00
_cell.angle_gamma   90.00
#
_symmetry.space_group_name_H-M   'P 1'
#
loop_
_entity.id
_entity.type
_entity.pdbx_description
1 polymer ?
#
loop_
_entity_poly.entity_id
_entity_poly.type
_entity_poly.pdbx_seq_one_letter_code
_entity_poly.pdbx_strand_id
1 'polypeptide(L)'
;MIRMNRLCTLIGILFLSSSGILFSQDIKNYALGFSESMFSNNLLWGFNRYVHQQDYGMISINSIEENLTNPWVWDQDEFIVNHLGHPYQGFVYYSAGRSAGNGFWTSATLSVMGSLSWELLMETETPSKNDLIITTFGGITTGKILFRLSESLLYGEDGSIENPGLFRRIAASFMSPFSGINEYFVSGKKTNSSEIKGYHSFGIGKSYFRVGENTFSETRDHSSGYDLNYIFLGASDIIFLKYKDLYLSPPDYERRSYSLCTGDNVKIGLTFSRKDRSFVDLQYYFYNFFIIDSSVPDGGSSGKELIGMASLSGRQLIDEDFFVGIRGSIYHKDSFYDDYMNLHERLMDLSLFYGITF
;
A
#
# COMPACT_ATOMS: atom_id res chain seq x y z
N MET A 1 -5.10 -44.77 -23.44
CA MET A 1 -5.92 -44.46 -22.25
C MET A 1 -5.28 -44.99 -20.95
N ILE A 2 -3.96 -44.84 -20.73
CA ILE A 2 -3.24 -45.42 -19.56
C ILE A 2 -2.18 -44.45 -19.03
N ARG A 3 -2.59 -43.25 -18.58
CA ARG A 3 -1.70 -42.31 -17.85
C ARG A 3 -2.35 -41.65 -16.62
N MET A 4 -3.67 -41.50 -16.59
CA MET A 4 -4.36 -40.76 -15.51
C MET A 4 -4.37 -41.50 -14.16
N ASN A 5 -4.61 -42.82 -14.14
CA ASN A 5 -4.74 -43.59 -12.88
C ASN A 5 -3.52 -43.48 -11.96
N ARG A 6 -2.29 -43.44 -12.49
CA ARG A 6 -1.09 -43.40 -11.64
C ARG A 6 -0.95 -42.09 -10.86
N LEU A 7 -1.50 -40.99 -11.35
CA LEU A 7 -1.51 -39.71 -10.62
C LEU A 7 -2.50 -39.77 -9.45
N CYS A 8 -3.71 -40.27 -9.70
CA CYS A 8 -4.73 -40.48 -8.65
C CYS A 8 -4.26 -41.48 -7.58
N THR A 9 -3.52 -42.54 -7.95
CA THR A 9 -2.94 -43.47 -6.97
C THR A 9 -1.83 -42.80 -6.14
N LEU A 10 -1.02 -41.91 -6.71
CA LEU A 10 -0.01 -41.16 -5.94
C LEU A 10 -0.66 -40.23 -4.90
N ILE A 11 -1.69 -39.49 -5.32
CA ILE A 11 -2.46 -38.59 -4.44
C ILE A 11 -3.19 -39.41 -3.35
N GLY A 12 -3.79 -40.55 -3.70
CA GLY A 12 -4.46 -41.44 -2.75
C GLY A 12 -3.51 -42.06 -1.72
N ILE A 13 -2.27 -42.40 -2.10
CA ILE A 13 -1.26 -42.92 -1.18
C ILE A 13 -0.76 -41.84 -0.20
N LEU A 14 -0.68 -40.58 -0.64
CA LEU A 14 -0.33 -39.43 0.23
C LEU A 14 -1.41 -39.13 1.30
N PHE A 15 -2.65 -39.58 1.12
CA PHE A 15 -3.76 -39.36 2.06
C PHE A 15 -4.02 -40.54 3.04
N LEU A 16 -3.31 -41.67 2.91
CA LEU A 16 -3.57 -42.89 3.69
C LEU A 16 -2.44 -43.31 4.64
N SER A 17 -1.44 -42.44 4.86
CA SER A 17 -0.36 -42.62 5.84
C SER A 17 -0.56 -41.74 7.10
N SER A 18 -1.71 -41.88 7.76
CA SER A 18 -2.12 -41.09 8.93
C SER A 18 -1.37 -41.44 10.23
N SER A 19 -0.05 -41.29 10.25
CA SER A 19 0.80 -41.49 11.44
C SER A 19 2.17 -40.78 11.37
N GLY A 20 2.18 -39.47 11.66
CA GLY A 20 3.34 -38.85 12.31
C GLY A 20 4.43 -38.22 11.45
N ILE A 21 4.13 -37.68 10.26
CA ILE A 21 5.04 -36.69 9.63
C ILE A 21 4.96 -35.41 10.48
N LEU A 22 5.91 -35.25 11.40
CA LEU A 22 6.03 -34.06 12.23
C LEU A 22 6.67 -32.92 11.41
N PHE A 23 5.87 -32.26 10.58
CA PHE A 23 6.31 -31.06 9.85
C PHE A 23 6.94 -30.04 10.81
N SER A 24 8.02 -29.38 10.37
CA SER A 24 8.63 -28.29 11.14
C SER A 24 7.62 -27.18 11.39
N GLN A 25 7.83 -26.40 12.45
CA GLN A 25 6.90 -25.32 12.76
C GLN A 25 6.84 -24.28 11.62
N ASP A 26 7.95 -24.05 10.92
CA ASP A 26 8.00 -23.16 9.75
C ASP A 26 7.10 -23.64 8.60
N ILE A 27 7.04 -24.95 8.34
CA ILE A 27 6.14 -25.51 7.30
C ILE A 27 4.68 -25.35 7.70
N LYS A 28 4.34 -25.55 8.99
CA LYS A 28 2.98 -25.33 9.49
C LYS A 28 2.57 -23.86 9.42
N ASN A 29 3.45 -22.97 9.86
CA ASN A 29 3.26 -21.52 9.81
C ASN A 29 3.08 -21.05 8.35
N TYR A 30 3.88 -21.56 7.41
CA TYR A 30 3.74 -21.24 5.99
C TYR A 30 2.42 -21.76 5.42
N ALA A 31 2.08 -23.02 5.68
CA ALA A 31 0.84 -23.63 5.20
C ALA A 31 -0.41 -22.92 5.75
N LEU A 32 -0.39 -22.46 7.00
CA LEU A 32 -1.45 -21.66 7.60
C LEU A 32 -1.59 -20.30 6.89
N GLY A 33 -0.52 -19.49 6.85
CA GLY A 33 -0.55 -18.18 6.21
C GLY A 33 -0.88 -18.22 4.71
N PHE A 34 -0.47 -19.29 4.00
CA PHE A 34 -0.90 -19.55 2.62
C PHE A 34 -2.39 -19.89 2.54
N SER A 35 -2.89 -20.77 3.40
CA SER A 35 -4.32 -21.14 3.44
C SER A 35 -5.21 -19.93 3.76
N GLU A 36 -4.78 -19.08 4.69
CA GLU A 36 -5.44 -17.80 5.02
C GLU A 36 -5.42 -16.82 3.84
N SER A 37 -4.31 -16.71 3.11
CA SER A 37 -4.21 -15.91 1.88
C SER A 37 -5.16 -16.41 0.78
N MET A 38 -5.20 -17.73 0.55
CA MET A 38 -6.13 -18.33 -0.41
C MET A 38 -7.59 -18.21 0.04
N PHE A 39 -7.87 -18.27 1.34
CA PHE A 39 -9.21 -18.04 1.91
C PHE A 39 -9.68 -16.61 1.67
N SER A 40 -8.80 -15.61 1.87
CA SER A 40 -9.10 -14.22 1.51
C SER A 40 -9.44 -14.05 0.04
N ASN A 41 -8.71 -14.69 -0.88
CA ASN A 41 -9.02 -14.68 -2.30
C ASN A 41 -10.37 -15.35 -2.61
N ASN A 42 -10.66 -16.52 -2.04
CA ASN A 42 -11.96 -17.19 -2.23
C ASN A 42 -13.14 -16.34 -1.69
N LEU A 43 -12.94 -15.58 -0.61
CA LEU A 43 -13.95 -14.63 -0.10
C LEU A 43 -14.16 -13.45 -1.06
N LEU A 44 -13.08 -12.80 -1.51
CA LEU A 44 -13.17 -11.65 -2.42
C LEU A 44 -13.78 -12.05 -3.76
N TRP A 45 -13.30 -13.13 -4.36
CA TRP A 45 -13.87 -13.70 -5.59
C TRP A 45 -15.35 -14.08 -5.42
N GLY A 46 -15.70 -14.78 -4.33
CA GLY A 46 -17.09 -15.17 -4.06
C GLY A 46 -18.02 -13.96 -3.89
N PHE A 47 -17.53 -12.91 -3.23
CA PHE A 47 -18.26 -11.65 -3.07
C PHE A 47 -18.44 -10.93 -4.42
N ASN A 48 -17.38 -10.82 -5.21
CA ASN A 48 -17.42 -10.16 -6.53
C ASN A 48 -18.29 -10.93 -7.53
N ARG A 49 -18.28 -12.27 -7.49
CA ARG A 49 -19.11 -13.12 -8.36
C ARG A 49 -20.58 -13.16 -7.96
N TYR A 50 -20.89 -13.36 -6.67
CA TYR A 50 -22.27 -13.64 -6.23
C TYR A 50 -23.02 -12.41 -5.71
N VAL A 51 -22.32 -11.37 -5.22
CA VAL A 51 -22.95 -10.17 -4.64
C VAL A 51 -22.82 -8.97 -5.58
N HIS A 52 -21.60 -8.61 -6.00
CA HIS A 52 -21.40 -7.49 -6.94
C HIS A 52 -21.59 -7.87 -8.41
N GLN A 53 -21.58 -9.16 -8.74
CA GLN A 53 -21.78 -9.72 -10.09
C GLN A 53 -20.87 -9.04 -11.14
N GLN A 54 -19.61 -8.81 -10.79
CA GLN A 54 -18.60 -8.20 -11.67
C GLN A 54 -18.16 -9.19 -12.75
N ASP A 55 -17.97 -8.70 -13.98
CA ASP A 55 -17.60 -9.53 -15.12
C ASP A 55 -16.27 -10.27 -14.92
N TYR A 56 -15.23 -9.59 -14.38
CA TYR A 56 -13.95 -10.22 -14.01
C TYR A 56 -14.11 -11.41 -13.04
N GLY A 57 -15.12 -11.40 -12.17
CA GLY A 57 -15.41 -12.50 -11.23
C GLY A 57 -16.04 -13.75 -11.87
N MET A 58 -16.39 -13.70 -13.16
CA MET A 58 -17.13 -14.75 -13.87
C MET A 58 -16.25 -15.90 -14.38
N ILE A 59 -15.15 -16.18 -13.67
CA ILE A 59 -14.14 -17.20 -14.00
C ILE A 59 -14.67 -18.52 -14.56
N SER A 60 -13.87 -19.10 -15.45
CA SER A 60 -14.06 -20.41 -16.07
C SER A 60 -12.71 -21.11 -16.25
N ILE A 61 -12.71 -22.38 -16.68
CA ILE A 61 -11.46 -23.08 -17.02
C ILE A 61 -10.75 -22.39 -18.21
N ASN A 62 -11.53 -21.83 -19.14
CA ASN A 62 -10.99 -21.12 -20.30
C ASN A 62 -10.23 -19.86 -19.89
N SER A 63 -10.76 -19.05 -18.97
CA SER A 63 -10.06 -17.83 -18.55
C SER A 63 -8.78 -18.15 -17.77
N ILE A 64 -8.74 -19.26 -17.03
CA ILE A 64 -7.52 -19.76 -16.40
C ILE A 64 -6.49 -20.22 -17.46
N GLU A 65 -6.92 -20.87 -18.54
CA GLU A 65 -6.04 -21.26 -19.65
C GLU A 65 -5.52 -20.03 -20.42
N GLU A 66 -6.37 -19.03 -20.65
CA GLU A 66 -6.02 -17.75 -21.26
C GLU A 66 -5.01 -16.97 -20.38
N ASN A 67 -5.25 -16.84 -19.08
CA ASN A 67 -4.37 -16.12 -18.15
C ASN A 67 -3.02 -16.84 -17.94
N LEU A 68 -2.96 -18.15 -18.12
CA LEU A 68 -1.72 -18.94 -18.09
C LEU A 68 -0.93 -18.94 -19.42
N THR A 69 -1.51 -18.44 -20.52
CA THR A 69 -0.89 -18.50 -21.86
C THR A 69 -0.70 -17.15 -22.54
N ASN A 70 -1.50 -16.14 -22.21
CA ASN A 70 -1.42 -14.80 -22.77
C ASN A 70 -0.25 -13.98 -22.17
N PRO A 71 0.31 -13.03 -22.94
CA PRO A 71 1.31 -12.11 -22.42
C PRO A 71 0.67 -11.13 -21.42
N TRP A 72 1.32 -10.94 -20.27
CA TRP A 72 0.87 -10.01 -19.24
C TRP A 72 0.83 -8.56 -19.76
N VAL A 73 -0.19 -7.80 -19.39
CA VAL A 73 -0.44 -6.42 -19.85
C VAL A 73 0.02 -5.39 -18.82
N TRP A 74 -0.20 -4.11 -19.11
CA TRP A 74 -0.41 -3.08 -18.10
C TRP A 74 -1.82 -2.57 -18.34
N ASP A 75 -2.71 -2.69 -17.36
CA ASP A 75 -4.05 -2.12 -17.40
C ASP A 75 -4.01 -0.61 -17.10
N GLN A 76 -5.18 -0.01 -16.96
CA GLN A 76 -5.39 1.36 -16.51
C GLN A 76 -6.52 1.42 -15.47
N ASP A 77 -6.54 0.46 -14.55
CA ASP A 77 -7.63 0.33 -13.58
C ASP A 77 -7.72 1.52 -12.62
N GLU A 78 -8.90 1.73 -12.04
CA GLU A 78 -9.16 2.95 -11.24
C GLU A 78 -8.13 3.14 -10.13
N PHE A 79 -7.72 4.38 -9.84
CA PHE A 79 -6.75 4.66 -8.77
C PHE A 79 -7.16 4.04 -7.43
N ILE A 80 -8.46 3.97 -7.14
CA ILE A 80 -8.97 3.38 -5.91
C ILE A 80 -8.73 1.86 -5.88
N VAL A 81 -8.79 1.18 -7.03
CA VAL A 81 -8.43 -0.23 -7.16
C VAL A 81 -6.92 -0.37 -7.02
N ASN A 82 -6.13 0.22 -7.92
CA ASN A 82 -4.69 -0.07 -8.00
C ASN A 82 -3.87 0.53 -6.84
N HIS A 83 -4.30 1.65 -6.24
CA HIS A 83 -3.53 2.33 -5.18
C HIS A 83 -4.16 2.25 -3.77
N LEU A 84 -5.33 1.61 -3.61
CA LEU A 84 -5.89 1.29 -2.30
C LEU A 84 -6.33 -0.18 -2.19
N GLY A 85 -7.09 -0.69 -3.17
CA GLY A 85 -7.56 -2.08 -3.23
C GLY A 85 -6.43 -3.11 -3.27
N HIS A 86 -5.57 -3.05 -4.29
CA HIS A 86 -4.43 -3.96 -4.45
C HIS A 86 -3.44 -3.90 -3.27
N PRO A 87 -2.99 -2.73 -2.78
CA PRO A 87 -2.19 -2.63 -1.56
C PRO A 87 -2.87 -3.19 -0.31
N TYR A 88 -4.20 -3.07 -0.19
CA TYR A 88 -4.96 -3.66 0.91
C TYR A 88 -5.00 -5.19 0.81
N GLN A 89 -5.34 -5.74 -0.35
CA GLN A 89 -5.42 -7.19 -0.55
C GLN A 89 -4.04 -7.85 -0.34
N GLY A 90 -2.97 -7.21 -0.84
CA GLY A 90 -1.59 -7.60 -0.56
C GLY A 90 -1.22 -7.54 0.93
N PHE A 91 -1.71 -6.53 1.66
CA PHE A 91 -1.56 -6.46 3.11
C PHE A 91 -2.22 -7.66 3.80
N VAL A 92 -3.39 -8.10 3.33
CA VAL A 92 -4.08 -9.27 3.90
C VAL A 92 -3.21 -10.52 3.75
N TYR A 93 -2.61 -10.77 2.58
CA TYR A 93 -1.68 -11.90 2.38
C TYR A 93 -0.42 -11.81 3.26
N TYR A 94 0.26 -10.65 3.24
CA TYR A 94 1.48 -10.44 4.01
C TYR A 94 1.21 -10.56 5.52
N SER A 95 0.09 -10.01 5.99
CA SER A 95 -0.28 -10.05 7.40
C SER A 95 -0.79 -11.43 7.85
N ALA A 96 -1.41 -12.23 6.97
CA ALA A 96 -1.66 -13.66 7.20
C ALA A 96 -0.36 -14.43 7.44
N GLY A 97 0.65 -14.20 6.59
CA GLY A 97 2.00 -14.73 6.79
C GLY A 97 2.56 -14.37 8.17
N ARG A 98 2.46 -13.09 8.56
CA ARG A 98 2.97 -12.58 9.83
C ARG A 98 2.17 -13.05 11.06
N SER A 99 0.85 -13.18 10.97
CA SER A 99 -0.03 -13.65 12.05
C SER A 99 0.19 -15.13 12.33
N ALA A 100 0.33 -15.94 11.27
CA ALA A 100 0.75 -17.34 11.32
C ALA A 100 2.20 -17.55 11.81
N GLY A 101 2.92 -16.47 12.18
CA GLY A 101 4.25 -16.54 12.82
C GLY A 101 5.44 -16.65 11.85
N ASN A 102 5.25 -16.37 10.55
CA ASN A 102 6.34 -16.44 9.58
C ASN A 102 7.25 -15.20 9.61
N GLY A 103 8.51 -15.36 9.14
CA GLY A 103 9.46 -14.25 8.99
C GLY A 103 9.06 -13.23 7.91
N PHE A 104 9.78 -12.10 7.84
CA PHE A 104 9.55 -11.04 6.84
C PHE A 104 9.55 -11.59 5.41
N TRP A 105 10.62 -12.26 5.00
CA TRP A 105 10.79 -12.80 3.64
C TRP A 105 9.71 -13.82 3.28
N THR A 106 9.40 -14.74 4.18
CA THR A 106 8.34 -15.72 4.01
C THR A 106 6.96 -15.07 3.86
N SER A 107 6.68 -14.02 4.62
CA SER A 107 5.43 -13.26 4.52
C SER A 107 5.37 -12.43 3.22
N ALA A 108 6.51 -11.90 2.76
CA ALA A 108 6.63 -11.26 1.45
C ALA A 108 6.38 -12.25 0.31
N THR A 109 6.89 -13.48 0.38
CA THR A 109 6.56 -14.52 -0.62
C THR A 109 5.07 -14.89 -0.62
N LEU A 110 4.39 -14.84 0.52
CA LEU A 110 2.94 -15.03 0.57
C LEU A 110 2.17 -13.87 -0.09
N SER A 111 2.67 -12.64 -0.01
CA SER A 111 2.13 -11.50 -0.76
C SER A 111 2.21 -11.72 -2.28
N VAL A 112 3.36 -12.20 -2.77
CA VAL A 112 3.56 -12.56 -4.19
C VAL A 112 2.63 -13.70 -4.59
N MET A 113 2.57 -14.78 -3.80
CA MET A 113 1.77 -15.97 -4.13
C MET A 113 0.25 -15.72 -4.05
N GLY A 114 -0.20 -14.86 -3.14
CA GLY A 114 -1.59 -14.41 -3.07
C GLY A 114 -1.99 -13.57 -4.29
N SER A 115 -1.11 -12.67 -4.74
CA SER A 115 -1.35 -11.90 -5.97
C SER A 115 -1.33 -12.81 -7.19
N LEU A 116 -0.31 -13.64 -7.38
CA LEU A 116 -0.23 -14.57 -8.51
C LEU A 116 -1.42 -15.54 -8.60
N SER A 117 -2.01 -15.94 -7.47
CA SER A 117 -3.21 -16.78 -7.47
C SER A 117 -4.51 -16.01 -7.71
N TRP A 118 -4.50 -14.69 -7.59
CA TRP A 118 -5.59 -13.82 -8.01
C TRP A 118 -5.54 -13.68 -9.55
N GLU A 119 -4.49 -13.03 -10.07
CA GLU A 119 -4.26 -12.74 -11.51
C GLU A 119 -4.46 -13.97 -12.42
N LEU A 120 -3.89 -15.12 -12.02
CA LEU A 120 -3.85 -16.31 -12.88
C LEU A 120 -5.08 -17.21 -12.75
N LEU A 121 -5.87 -17.11 -11.66
CA LEU A 121 -6.88 -18.13 -11.31
C LEU A 121 -8.26 -17.57 -10.89
N MET A 122 -8.39 -16.28 -10.56
CA MET A 122 -9.60 -15.69 -9.98
C MET A 122 -10.25 -14.56 -10.80
N GLU A 123 -9.70 -14.28 -11.98
CA GLU A 123 -10.22 -13.27 -12.91
C GLU A 123 -10.52 -13.84 -14.31
N THR A 124 -11.21 -13.05 -15.14
CA THR A 124 -11.38 -13.29 -16.58
C THR A 124 -10.58 -12.34 -17.47
N GLU A 125 -9.82 -11.44 -16.86
CA GLU A 125 -9.06 -10.39 -17.53
C GLU A 125 -7.58 -10.76 -17.61
N THR A 126 -6.84 -10.21 -18.57
CA THR A 126 -5.45 -10.63 -18.82
C THR A 126 -4.52 -10.14 -17.70
N PRO A 127 -3.66 -10.99 -17.11
CA PRO A 127 -2.85 -10.65 -15.94
C PRO A 127 -2.04 -9.35 -16.03
N SER A 128 -2.04 -8.58 -14.95
CA SER A 128 -1.47 -7.25 -14.87
C SER A 128 -0.05 -7.24 -14.30
N LYS A 129 0.86 -6.57 -15.00
CA LYS A 129 2.19 -6.27 -14.45
C LYS A 129 2.14 -5.24 -13.32
N ASN A 130 1.24 -4.26 -13.36
CA ASN A 130 1.15 -3.29 -12.28
C ASN A 130 0.54 -3.91 -11.03
N ASP A 131 -0.48 -4.74 -11.15
CA ASP A 131 -1.25 -5.15 -9.97
C ASP A 131 -0.54 -6.24 -9.18
N LEU A 132 0.13 -7.19 -9.83
CA LEU A 132 1.10 -8.06 -9.15
C LEU A 132 2.14 -7.27 -8.34
N ILE A 133 2.62 -6.16 -8.88
CA ILE A 133 3.70 -5.37 -8.30
C ILE A 133 3.18 -4.47 -7.18
N ILE A 134 2.07 -3.77 -7.38
CA ILE A 134 1.48 -2.87 -6.37
C ILE A 134 0.82 -3.67 -5.23
N THR A 135 0.16 -4.79 -5.54
CA THR A 135 -0.30 -5.76 -4.52
C THR A 135 0.89 -6.29 -3.72
N THR A 136 2.00 -6.68 -4.36
CA THR A 136 3.19 -7.18 -3.66
C THR A 136 3.84 -6.09 -2.79
N PHE A 137 4.32 -4.99 -3.38
CA PHE A 137 5.16 -4.02 -2.67
C PHE A 137 4.33 -3.04 -1.82
N GLY A 138 3.15 -2.66 -2.28
CA GLY A 138 2.16 -1.94 -1.48
C GLY A 138 1.67 -2.79 -0.32
N GLY A 139 1.35 -4.07 -0.56
CA GLY A 139 0.93 -5.02 0.47
C GLY A 139 1.99 -5.29 1.55
N ILE A 140 3.25 -5.50 1.16
CA ILE A 140 4.37 -5.63 2.10
C ILE A 140 4.56 -4.34 2.92
N THR A 141 4.45 -3.17 2.29
CA THR A 141 4.68 -1.87 2.94
C THR A 141 3.56 -1.53 3.93
N THR A 142 2.32 -1.47 3.44
CA THR A 142 1.10 -1.25 4.23
C THR A 142 0.96 -2.31 5.31
N GLY A 143 1.14 -3.59 4.95
CA GLY A 143 0.99 -4.70 5.87
C GLY A 143 2.06 -4.78 6.95
N LYS A 144 3.30 -4.32 6.70
CA LYS A 144 4.32 -4.17 7.74
C LYS A 144 3.96 -3.08 8.76
N ILE A 145 3.26 -2.03 8.33
CA ILE A 145 2.79 -0.94 9.21
C ILE A 145 1.57 -1.40 10.01
N LEU A 146 0.50 -1.83 9.33
CA LEU A 146 -0.76 -2.22 9.97
C LEU A 146 -0.60 -3.45 10.89
N PHE A 147 0.21 -4.44 10.51
CA PHE A 147 0.55 -5.55 11.40
C PHE A 147 1.26 -5.07 12.68
N ARG A 148 2.21 -4.12 12.59
CA ARG A 148 2.89 -3.59 13.79
C ARG A 148 1.96 -2.81 14.71
N LEU A 149 1.05 -2.02 14.14
CA LEU A 149 0.01 -1.34 14.89
C LEU A 149 -0.91 -2.36 15.58
N SER A 150 -1.38 -3.39 14.85
CA SER A 150 -2.15 -4.51 15.41
C SER A 150 -1.43 -5.20 16.57
N GLU A 151 -0.13 -5.52 16.44
CA GLU A 151 0.63 -6.14 17.53
C GLU A 151 0.75 -5.20 18.76
N SER A 152 1.01 -3.90 18.56
CA SER A 152 1.05 -2.93 19.69
C SER A 152 -0.29 -2.76 20.42
N LEU A 153 -1.40 -2.99 19.71
CA LEU A 153 -2.73 -3.02 20.32
C LEU A 153 -3.00 -4.31 21.11
N LEU A 154 -2.20 -5.38 20.96
CA LEU A 154 -2.41 -6.66 21.64
C LEU A 154 -1.34 -7.01 22.68
N TYR A 155 -0.08 -6.61 22.44
CA TYR A 155 1.09 -7.04 23.19
C TYR A 155 1.85 -5.86 23.82
N GLY A 156 2.38 -6.08 25.02
CA GLY A 156 3.18 -5.11 25.77
C GLY A 156 4.66 -5.13 25.38
N GLU A 157 5.48 -4.30 26.05
CA GLU A 157 6.91 -4.17 25.78
C GLU A 157 7.72 -5.46 25.98
N ASP A 158 7.25 -6.36 26.86
CA ASP A 158 7.85 -7.67 27.11
C ASP A 158 7.42 -8.75 26.11
N GLY A 159 6.54 -8.40 25.17
CA GLY A 159 5.94 -9.32 24.20
C GLY A 159 4.80 -10.18 24.75
N SER A 160 4.37 -9.98 26.01
CA SER A 160 3.21 -10.65 26.59
C SER A 160 1.89 -10.02 26.14
N ILE A 161 0.78 -10.77 26.28
CA ILE A 161 -0.57 -10.28 25.96
C ILE A 161 -1.09 -9.49 27.18
N GLU A 162 -1.28 -8.17 27.04
CA GLU A 162 -1.66 -7.25 28.13
C GLU A 162 -3.12 -7.38 28.61
N ASN A 163 -3.76 -8.54 28.43
CA ASN A 163 -5.22 -8.70 28.50
C ASN A 163 -5.96 -7.56 27.74
N PRO A 164 -5.62 -7.28 26.47
CA PRO A 164 -6.15 -6.14 25.73
C PRO A 164 -7.68 -6.19 25.72
N GLY A 165 -8.31 -5.10 26.15
CA GLY A 165 -9.76 -4.97 26.21
C GLY A 165 -10.41 -5.08 24.82
N LEU A 166 -11.72 -5.36 24.80
CA LEU A 166 -12.47 -5.65 23.58
C LEU A 166 -12.23 -4.63 22.44
N PHE A 167 -12.13 -3.33 22.75
CA PHE A 167 -11.85 -2.30 21.77
C PHE A 167 -10.44 -2.43 21.14
N ARG A 168 -9.39 -2.66 21.95
CA ARG A 168 -8.02 -2.93 21.47
C ARG A 168 -8.00 -4.14 20.53
N ARG A 169 -8.73 -5.21 20.88
CA ARG A 169 -8.86 -6.45 20.07
C ARG A 169 -9.58 -6.22 18.74
N ILE A 170 -10.68 -5.46 18.74
CA ILE A 170 -11.41 -5.10 17.50
C ILE A 170 -10.54 -4.23 16.59
N ALA A 171 -9.88 -3.21 17.14
CA ALA A 171 -8.99 -2.33 16.37
C ALA A 171 -7.78 -3.10 15.80
N ALA A 172 -7.17 -4.00 16.58
CA ALA A 172 -6.10 -4.87 16.10
C ALA A 172 -6.57 -5.79 14.97
N SER A 173 -7.75 -6.41 15.12
CA SER A 173 -8.33 -7.27 14.08
C SER A 173 -8.66 -6.49 12.79
N PHE A 174 -9.09 -5.23 12.89
CA PHE A 174 -9.27 -4.37 11.72
C PHE A 174 -7.93 -4.02 11.04
N MET A 175 -6.87 -3.81 11.82
CA MET A 175 -5.51 -3.56 11.33
C MET A 175 -4.77 -4.83 10.87
N SER A 176 -5.25 -6.03 11.19
CA SER A 176 -4.78 -7.30 10.64
C SER A 176 -5.81 -8.41 10.91
N PRO A 177 -6.68 -8.74 9.93
CA PRO A 177 -7.80 -9.67 10.12
C PRO A 177 -7.38 -11.02 10.71
N PHE A 178 -6.29 -11.59 10.23
CA PHE A 178 -5.78 -12.87 10.70
C PHE A 178 -5.02 -12.81 12.03
N SER A 179 -4.54 -11.63 12.47
CA SER A 179 -3.85 -11.51 13.77
C SER A 179 -4.80 -11.73 14.94
N GLY A 180 -6.02 -11.19 14.89
CA GLY A 180 -7.04 -11.41 15.91
C GLY A 180 -7.56 -12.85 15.99
N ILE A 181 -7.39 -13.65 14.92
CA ILE A 181 -7.71 -15.08 14.90
C ILE A 181 -6.51 -15.89 15.43
N ASN A 182 -5.34 -15.68 14.84
CA ASN A 182 -4.14 -16.46 15.12
C ASN A 182 -3.56 -16.22 16.53
N GLU A 183 -3.89 -15.11 17.22
CA GLU A 183 -3.58 -14.93 18.65
C GLU A 183 -4.03 -16.13 19.50
N TYR A 184 -5.19 -16.72 19.19
CA TYR A 184 -5.76 -17.84 19.95
C TYR A 184 -5.22 -19.22 19.55
N PHE A 185 -4.66 -19.37 18.34
CA PHE A 185 -4.30 -20.67 17.76
C PHE A 185 -2.81 -20.86 17.50
N VAL A 186 -2.03 -19.78 17.37
CA VAL A 186 -0.59 -19.81 17.01
C VAL A 186 0.27 -19.49 18.22
N SER A 187 0.54 -20.52 19.02
CA SER A 187 1.39 -20.41 20.21
C SER A 187 2.88 -20.24 19.86
N GLY A 188 3.63 -19.53 20.72
CA GLY A 188 5.07 -19.32 20.55
C GLY A 188 5.48 -18.31 19.47
N LYS A 189 4.52 -17.57 18.88
CA LYS A 189 4.76 -16.43 17.99
C LYS A 189 5.70 -15.42 18.67
N LYS A 190 6.86 -15.13 18.06
CA LYS A 190 7.73 -14.04 18.52
C LYS A 190 7.16 -12.71 18.08
N THR A 191 6.59 -11.99 19.03
CA THR A 191 6.12 -10.62 18.86
C THR A 191 7.30 -9.67 19.03
N ASN A 192 7.38 -8.67 18.15
CA ASN A 192 8.29 -7.54 18.29
C ASN A 192 7.39 -6.31 18.41
N SER A 193 6.80 -6.14 19.58
CA SER A 193 6.30 -4.83 20.02
C SER A 193 7.47 -3.84 20.04
N SER A 194 7.15 -2.59 19.75
CA SER A 194 8.07 -1.46 19.82
C SER A 194 7.24 -0.24 20.14
N GLU A 195 7.66 0.56 21.10
CA GLU A 195 6.99 1.80 21.50
C GLU A 195 6.72 2.69 20.27
N ILE A 196 5.44 2.82 19.87
CA ILE A 196 5.04 3.55 18.65
C ILE A 196 4.84 5.03 19.00
N LYS A 197 5.95 5.72 19.22
CA LYS A 197 5.94 7.17 19.42
C LYS A 197 5.54 7.90 18.15
N GLY A 198 4.64 8.87 18.28
CA GLY A 198 4.05 9.58 17.16
C GLY A 198 3.25 10.81 17.56
N TYR A 199 2.46 11.31 16.60
CA TYR A 199 1.40 12.26 16.90
C TYR A 199 0.26 12.14 15.90
N HIS A 200 -0.97 12.36 16.37
CA HIS A 200 -2.12 12.58 15.51
C HIS A 200 -2.42 14.07 15.47
N SER A 201 -2.53 14.64 14.26
CA SER A 201 -2.85 16.06 14.05
C SER A 201 -4.07 16.24 13.17
N PHE A 202 -5.04 17.04 13.63
CA PHE A 202 -6.17 17.51 12.84
C PHE A 202 -5.94 18.97 12.46
N GLY A 203 -6.27 19.34 11.22
CA GLY A 203 -6.04 20.68 10.71
C GLY A 203 -7.15 21.19 9.79
N ILE A 204 -7.28 22.51 9.74
CA ILE A 204 -8.19 23.25 8.87
C ILE A 204 -7.35 24.30 8.14
N GLY A 205 -7.45 24.34 6.82
CA GLY A 205 -6.61 25.20 5.99
C GLY A 205 -7.31 25.80 4.79
N LYS A 206 -6.55 26.57 4.02
CA LYS A 206 -6.92 27.07 2.70
C LYS A 206 -5.85 26.67 1.71
N SER A 207 -6.25 25.89 0.73
CA SER A 207 -5.38 25.44 -0.35
C SER A 207 -5.62 26.29 -1.61
N TYR A 208 -4.54 26.83 -2.17
CA TYR A 208 -4.51 27.71 -3.33
C TYR A 208 -3.82 26.98 -4.50
N PHE A 209 -4.59 26.60 -5.52
CA PHE A 209 -4.03 26.03 -6.76
C PHE A 209 -3.54 27.16 -7.69
N ARG A 210 -2.35 26.99 -8.30
CA ARG A 210 -1.57 28.01 -9.01
C ARG A 210 -0.53 27.34 -9.94
N VAL A 211 0.21 28.12 -10.72
CA VAL A 211 1.50 27.76 -11.33
C VAL A 211 2.51 28.91 -11.06
N GLY A 212 3.67 28.68 -10.43
CA GLY A 212 4.61 29.71 -9.89
C GLY A 212 5.47 29.26 -8.65
N GLU A 213 6.49 30.00 -8.19
CA GLU A 213 7.63 29.41 -7.42
C GLU A 213 8.36 30.24 -6.30
N ASN A 214 9.10 29.51 -5.41
CA ASN A 214 10.36 29.84 -4.68
C ASN A 214 10.40 29.99 -3.10
N THR A 215 11.55 30.39 -2.52
CA THR A 215 12.12 29.95 -1.19
C THR A 215 12.50 31.12 -0.19
N PHE A 216 13.20 31.04 0.98
CA PHE A 216 14.15 30.09 1.65
C PHE A 216 14.17 30.12 3.23
N SER A 217 15.35 30.19 3.93
CA SER A 217 15.59 29.78 5.36
C SER A 217 16.58 30.71 6.15
N GLU A 218 17.05 30.51 7.40
CA GLU A 218 17.15 29.34 8.34
C GLU A 218 16.64 29.73 9.78
N THR A 219 17.06 29.32 11.02
CA THR A 219 18.24 28.72 11.72
C THR A 219 17.75 28.04 13.06
N ARG A 220 18.47 27.26 13.89
CA ARG A 220 19.58 26.27 13.78
C ARG A 220 19.74 25.41 15.07
N ASP A 221 19.18 24.18 15.06
CA ASP A 221 19.64 22.94 15.74
C ASP A 221 18.98 21.78 14.96
N HIS A 222 19.57 20.59 14.84
CA HIS A 222 19.37 19.80 13.62
C HIS A 222 19.25 18.27 13.75
N SER A 223 18.18 17.72 13.16
CA SER A 223 18.28 16.49 12.36
C SER A 223 18.31 16.83 10.86
N SER A 224 19.09 16.08 10.08
CA SER A 224 19.08 16.17 8.62
C SER A 224 19.13 14.79 7.98
N GLY A 225 18.21 14.53 7.03
CA GLY A 225 18.12 13.27 6.30
C GLY A 225 18.10 13.51 4.80
N TYR A 226 18.86 12.72 4.06
CA TYR A 226 18.91 12.71 2.60
C TYR A 226 18.68 11.27 2.12
N ASP A 227 17.46 10.98 1.65
CA ASP A 227 17.15 9.67 1.08
C ASP A 227 17.18 9.77 -0.45
N LEU A 228 17.98 8.91 -1.10
CA LEU A 228 18.03 8.73 -2.55
C LEU A 228 17.56 7.31 -2.87
N ASN A 229 16.44 7.15 -3.58
CA ASN A 229 15.91 5.83 -3.92
C ASN A 229 15.26 5.83 -5.31
N TYR A 230 15.26 4.67 -5.95
CA TYR A 230 14.46 4.40 -7.14
C TYR A 230 13.01 4.08 -6.74
N ILE A 231 12.03 4.60 -7.47
CA ILE A 231 10.60 4.31 -7.34
C ILE A 231 10.15 3.54 -8.57
N PHE A 232 9.35 2.50 -8.33
CA PHE A 232 8.71 1.70 -9.34
C PHE A 232 7.20 1.76 -9.13
N LEU A 233 6.45 2.12 -10.18
CA LEU A 233 4.99 2.39 -10.15
C LEU A 233 4.59 3.47 -9.14
N GLY A 234 5.20 4.65 -9.30
CA GLY A 234 4.64 5.88 -8.73
C GLY A 234 3.41 6.31 -9.55
N ALA A 235 2.38 6.81 -8.87
CA ALA A 235 1.17 7.36 -9.48
C ALA A 235 0.95 8.82 -9.07
N SER A 236 0.24 9.54 -9.95
CA SER A 236 0.01 10.99 -9.86
C SER A 236 -1.41 11.35 -10.32
N ASP A 237 -2.07 12.31 -9.67
CA ASP A 237 -3.19 13.12 -10.21
C ASP A 237 -4.67 12.78 -9.88
N ILE A 238 -4.99 11.96 -8.87
CA ILE A 238 -6.41 11.71 -8.51
C ILE A 238 -7.20 12.99 -8.14
N ILE A 239 -6.53 14.04 -7.64
CA ILE A 239 -7.16 15.21 -7.01
C ILE A 239 -7.68 16.25 -8.04
N PHE A 240 -6.95 16.48 -9.13
CA PHE A 240 -7.27 17.55 -10.09
C PHE A 240 -8.47 17.21 -10.98
N LEU A 241 -8.55 15.95 -11.39
CA LEU A 241 -9.44 15.48 -12.44
C LEU A 241 -10.87 15.32 -11.92
N LYS A 242 -11.04 14.58 -10.82
CA LYS A 242 -12.34 14.33 -10.18
C LYS A 242 -13.07 15.61 -9.74
N TYR A 243 -12.34 16.70 -9.47
CA TYR A 243 -12.95 18.02 -9.21
C TYR A 243 -13.53 18.67 -10.48
N LYS A 244 -12.88 18.52 -11.64
CA LYS A 244 -13.42 19.02 -12.92
C LYS A 244 -14.62 18.20 -13.36
N ASP A 245 -14.55 16.87 -13.27
CA ASP A 245 -15.61 15.98 -13.78
C ASP A 245 -16.90 16.00 -12.95
N LEU A 246 -16.88 16.56 -11.73
CA LEU A 246 -18.08 16.87 -10.94
C LEU A 246 -18.81 18.16 -11.37
N TYR A 247 -18.19 19.03 -12.18
CA TYR A 247 -18.69 20.39 -12.44
C TYR A 247 -18.54 20.89 -13.89
N LEU A 248 -17.90 20.14 -14.79
CA LEU A 248 -17.68 20.47 -16.19
C LEU A 248 -17.93 19.23 -17.07
N SER A 249 -18.21 19.44 -18.36
CA SER A 249 -18.18 18.36 -19.34
C SER A 249 -16.81 17.68 -19.38
N PRO A 250 -16.72 16.35 -19.57
CA PRO A 250 -15.47 15.69 -19.87
C PRO A 250 -14.89 16.23 -21.19
N PRO A 251 -13.56 16.25 -21.35
CA PRO A 251 -12.90 16.77 -22.54
C PRO A 251 -12.95 15.76 -23.70
N ASP A 252 -12.82 16.25 -24.94
CA ASP A 252 -12.74 15.42 -26.16
C ASP A 252 -11.37 14.71 -26.34
N TYR A 253 -10.61 14.49 -25.26
CA TYR A 253 -9.28 13.88 -25.27
C TYR A 253 -9.04 13.03 -24.00
N GLU A 254 -8.04 12.14 -24.03
CA GLU A 254 -7.76 11.19 -22.94
C GLU A 254 -7.54 11.87 -21.57
N ARG A 255 -8.13 11.28 -20.53
CA ARG A 255 -7.95 11.69 -19.13
C ARG A 255 -7.74 10.45 -18.26
N ARG A 256 -6.48 10.04 -18.08
CA ARG A 256 -6.12 8.95 -17.15
C ARG A 256 -6.41 9.38 -15.72
N SER A 257 -6.86 8.46 -14.87
CA SER A 257 -6.96 8.73 -13.42
C SER A 257 -5.59 8.96 -12.77
N TYR A 258 -4.52 8.42 -13.37
CA TYR A 258 -3.12 8.64 -13.01
C TYR A 258 -2.17 8.15 -14.11
N SER A 259 -0.92 8.60 -14.09
CA SER A 259 0.18 8.03 -14.87
C SER A 259 0.84 6.87 -14.10
N LEU A 260 1.09 5.71 -14.72
CA LEU A 260 2.01 4.69 -14.17
C LEU A 260 3.46 5.07 -14.51
N CYS A 261 4.25 5.38 -13.48
CA CYS A 261 5.59 5.93 -13.65
C CYS A 261 6.69 5.15 -12.91
N THR A 262 7.92 5.26 -13.41
CA THR A 262 9.14 4.72 -12.76
C THR A 262 10.25 5.78 -12.77
N GLY A 263 11.17 5.79 -11.83
CA GLY A 263 12.24 6.81 -11.80
C GLY A 263 12.89 7.03 -10.43
N ASP A 264 13.45 8.21 -10.22
CA ASP A 264 14.30 8.52 -9.06
C ASP A 264 13.63 9.50 -8.10
N ASN A 265 13.92 9.37 -6.80
CA ASN A 265 13.53 10.37 -5.80
C ASN A 265 14.70 10.90 -4.96
N VAL A 266 14.52 12.14 -4.50
CA VAL A 266 15.34 12.81 -3.51
C VAL A 266 14.42 13.31 -2.41
N LYS A 267 14.61 12.82 -1.18
CA LYS A 267 13.94 13.36 0.01
C LYS A 267 14.95 14.07 0.89
N ILE A 268 14.61 15.28 1.31
CA ILE A 268 15.39 16.11 2.23
C ILE A 268 14.50 16.46 3.43
N GLY A 269 14.86 15.99 4.61
CA GLY A 269 14.20 16.35 5.87
C GLY A 269 15.12 17.18 6.77
N LEU A 270 14.60 18.27 7.33
CA LEU A 270 15.26 19.13 8.30
C LEU A 270 14.29 19.48 9.44
N THR A 271 14.49 18.92 10.63
CA THR A 271 13.72 19.29 11.83
C THR A 271 14.62 20.03 12.82
N PHE A 272 14.08 21.14 13.34
CA PHE A 272 14.68 22.01 14.33
C PHE A 272 13.79 22.01 15.58
N SER A 273 14.31 21.66 16.75
CA SER A 273 13.60 21.83 18.03
C SER A 273 14.20 22.98 18.84
N ARG A 274 13.41 23.54 19.76
CA ARG A 274 13.87 24.51 20.75
C ARG A 274 13.18 24.25 22.08
N LYS A 275 13.97 23.96 23.12
CA LYS A 275 13.52 23.56 24.47
C LYS A 275 12.52 22.38 24.43
N ASP A 276 12.59 21.54 23.40
CA ASP A 276 11.73 20.38 23.16
C ASP A 276 10.21 20.64 23.19
N ARG A 277 9.81 21.92 23.08
CA ARG A 277 8.40 22.34 23.05
C ARG A 277 8.06 23.16 21.81
N SER A 278 9.00 23.89 21.22
CA SER A 278 8.85 24.51 19.90
C SER A 278 9.56 23.65 18.86
N PHE A 279 8.92 23.42 17.71
CA PHE A 279 9.44 22.62 16.60
C PHE A 279 9.24 23.37 15.28
N VAL A 280 10.20 23.29 14.38
CA VAL A 280 10.10 23.75 12.99
C VAL A 280 10.58 22.62 12.08
N ASP A 281 9.67 22.09 11.28
CA ASP A 281 9.90 20.98 10.37
C ASP A 281 9.87 21.50 8.93
N LEU A 282 11.00 21.43 8.22
CA LEU A 282 11.08 21.64 6.78
C LEU A 282 11.32 20.28 6.10
N GLN A 283 10.44 19.92 5.18
CA GLN A 283 10.57 18.73 4.35
C GLN A 283 10.51 19.15 2.88
N TYR A 284 11.38 18.58 2.06
CA TYR A 284 11.31 18.66 0.61
C TYR A 284 11.40 17.25 0.02
N TYR A 285 10.51 16.97 -0.93
CA TYR A 285 10.48 15.76 -1.71
C TYR A 285 10.61 16.17 -3.18
N PHE A 286 11.42 15.46 -3.95
CA PHE A 286 11.51 15.60 -5.39
C PHE A 286 11.51 14.22 -6.04
N TYR A 287 10.80 14.11 -7.16
CA TYR A 287 10.63 12.91 -7.95
C TYR A 287 10.85 13.25 -9.42
N ASN A 288 11.74 12.51 -10.08
CA ASN A 288 11.90 12.51 -11.52
C ASN A 288 11.33 11.20 -12.07
N PHE A 289 10.13 11.27 -12.65
CA PHE A 289 9.40 10.13 -13.16
C PHE A 289 9.45 10.07 -14.69
N PHE A 290 9.52 8.85 -15.21
CA PHE A 290 9.32 8.50 -16.61
C PHE A 290 8.02 7.69 -16.69
N ILE A 291 7.14 8.04 -17.63
CA ILE A 291 5.90 7.31 -17.91
C ILE A 291 6.28 5.99 -18.58
N ILE A 292 5.59 4.90 -18.23
CA ILE A 292 5.82 3.60 -18.87
C ILE A 292 5.06 3.58 -20.21
N ASP A 293 5.78 3.61 -21.33
CA ASP A 293 5.19 3.65 -22.70
C ASP A 293 4.16 2.53 -22.93
N SER A 294 4.42 1.35 -22.39
CA SER A 294 3.52 0.18 -22.51
C SER A 294 2.29 0.22 -21.60
N SER A 295 2.12 1.28 -20.80
CA SER A 295 0.90 1.62 -20.07
C SER A 295 0.37 3.01 -20.48
N VAL A 296 0.64 3.42 -21.73
CA VAL A 296 0.00 4.56 -22.39
C VAL A 296 -1.24 4.04 -23.14
N PRO A 297 -2.48 4.29 -22.66
CA PRO A 297 -3.69 3.98 -23.40
C PRO A 297 -3.82 4.71 -24.74
N ASP A 298 -4.73 4.22 -25.59
CA ASP A 298 -4.90 4.63 -26.98
C ASP A 298 -5.34 6.10 -27.13
N GLY A 299 -4.48 6.92 -27.72
CA GLY A 299 -4.68 8.36 -27.88
C GLY A 299 -4.06 9.21 -26.76
N GLY A 300 -3.46 8.55 -25.76
CA GLY A 300 -2.58 9.16 -24.78
C GLY A 300 -1.19 9.49 -25.31
N SER A 301 -0.33 10.00 -24.42
CA SER A 301 1.09 10.25 -24.72
C SER A 301 2.03 9.70 -23.64
N SER A 302 3.26 9.39 -24.07
CA SER A 302 4.44 9.12 -23.24
C SER A 302 5.07 10.42 -22.73
N GLY A 303 6.10 10.27 -21.89
CA GLY A 303 6.92 11.39 -21.46
C GLY A 303 7.49 11.22 -20.05
N LYS A 304 7.65 12.34 -19.37
CA LYS A 304 8.24 12.42 -18.02
C LYS A 304 7.52 13.44 -17.15
N GLU A 305 7.59 13.25 -15.84
CA GLU A 305 6.91 14.08 -14.87
C GLU A 305 7.88 14.45 -13.75
N LEU A 306 8.04 15.75 -13.48
CA LEU A 306 8.82 16.25 -12.36
C LEU A 306 7.87 16.67 -11.25
N ILE A 307 7.89 15.98 -10.11
CA ILE A 307 7.04 16.29 -8.96
C ILE A 307 7.91 16.77 -7.81
N GLY A 308 7.61 17.92 -7.24
CA GLY A 308 8.28 18.42 -6.04
C GLY A 308 7.28 18.86 -4.97
N MET A 309 7.54 18.53 -3.71
CA MET A 309 6.70 18.92 -2.58
C MET A 309 7.55 19.48 -1.45
N ALA A 310 7.43 20.78 -1.20
CA ALA A 310 7.93 21.44 0.00
C ALA A 310 6.83 21.49 1.08
N SER A 311 7.20 21.32 2.35
CA SER A 311 6.33 21.53 3.50
C SER A 311 7.14 22.12 4.65
N LEU A 312 6.73 23.29 5.14
CA LEU A 312 7.26 23.95 6.33
C LEU A 312 6.16 24.00 7.38
N SER A 313 6.37 23.40 8.56
CA SER A 313 5.45 23.55 9.69
C SER A 313 6.14 23.96 10.97
N GLY A 314 5.55 24.93 11.67
CA GLY A 314 5.86 25.23 13.07
C GLY A 314 4.88 24.52 13.99
N ARG A 315 5.38 23.81 15.01
CA ARG A 315 4.59 23.19 16.09
C ARG A 315 4.98 23.79 17.44
N GLN A 316 4.03 23.95 18.34
CA GLN A 316 4.24 24.37 19.73
C GLN A 316 3.44 23.47 20.66
N LEU A 317 4.15 22.65 21.46
CA LEU A 317 3.57 21.98 22.61
C LEU A 317 3.08 23.04 23.62
N ILE A 318 1.81 22.96 23.95
CA ILE A 318 1.12 23.77 24.95
C ILE A 318 1.25 23.08 26.31
N ASP A 319 1.10 21.76 26.34
CA ASP A 319 1.26 20.91 27.52
C ASP A 319 2.31 19.81 27.27
N GLU A 320 2.27 18.69 27.99
CA GLU A 320 3.09 17.50 27.70
C GLU A 320 2.59 16.78 26.44
N ASP A 321 1.28 16.50 26.33
CA ASP A 321 0.69 15.77 25.21
C ASP A 321 0.21 16.65 24.05
N PHE A 322 -0.27 17.87 24.33
CA PHE A 322 -1.04 18.68 23.38
C PHE A 322 -0.20 19.76 22.70
N PHE A 323 -0.26 19.85 21.37
CA PHE A 323 0.34 20.93 20.57
C PHE A 323 -0.64 21.61 19.62
N VAL A 324 -0.31 22.84 19.25
CA VAL A 324 -0.88 23.58 18.11
C VAL A 324 0.23 23.90 17.10
N GLY A 325 -0.13 24.22 15.87
CA GLY A 325 0.83 24.51 14.81
C GLY A 325 0.23 25.15 13.56
N ILE A 326 1.12 25.56 12.68
CA ILE A 326 0.81 26.09 11.34
C ILE A 326 1.70 25.42 10.31
N ARG A 327 1.12 24.99 9.18
CA ARG A 327 1.82 24.35 8.07
C ARG A 327 1.56 25.14 6.79
N GLY A 328 2.62 25.54 6.11
CA GLY A 328 2.59 25.90 4.70
C GLY A 328 3.17 24.77 3.87
N SER A 329 2.53 24.35 2.78
CA SER A 329 3.12 23.43 1.81
C SER A 329 2.99 23.96 0.39
N ILE A 330 3.88 23.50 -0.50
CA ILE A 330 3.87 23.80 -1.93
C ILE A 330 4.19 22.49 -2.64
N TYR A 331 3.19 21.92 -3.31
CA TYR A 331 3.35 20.87 -4.32
C TYR A 331 3.50 21.53 -5.70
N HIS A 332 4.34 20.96 -6.55
CA HIS A 332 4.37 21.20 -7.98
C HIS A 332 4.49 19.88 -8.75
N LYS A 333 3.84 19.83 -9.91
CA LYS A 333 4.03 18.82 -10.95
C LYS A 333 4.26 19.55 -12.27
N ASP A 334 5.31 19.16 -12.98
CA ASP A 334 5.66 19.66 -14.29
C ASP A 334 5.80 18.44 -15.23
N SER A 335 4.73 18.13 -15.98
CA SER A 335 4.68 17.05 -16.97
C SER A 335 5.18 17.53 -18.33
N PHE A 336 6.04 16.73 -18.94
CA PHE A 336 6.55 16.92 -20.29
C PHE A 336 6.15 15.71 -21.12
N TYR A 337 5.19 15.90 -22.04
CA TYR A 337 4.68 14.84 -22.90
C TYR A 337 5.29 14.95 -24.30
N ASP A 338 5.43 13.81 -24.99
CA ASP A 338 6.10 13.78 -26.29
C ASP A 338 5.17 14.21 -27.45
N ASP A 339 3.89 13.82 -27.39
CA ASP A 339 2.84 14.09 -28.39
C ASP A 339 1.68 14.95 -27.84
N TYR A 340 1.81 15.48 -26.61
CA TYR A 340 0.77 16.29 -25.96
C TYR A 340 1.36 17.58 -25.35
N MET A 341 0.51 18.54 -24.98
CA MET A 341 0.97 19.79 -24.38
C MET A 341 1.48 19.58 -22.94
N ASN A 342 2.67 20.13 -22.64
CA ASN A 342 3.24 20.10 -21.29
C ASN A 342 2.28 20.69 -20.25
N LEU A 343 2.14 20.02 -19.12
CA LEU A 343 1.28 20.43 -18.01
C LEU A 343 2.13 20.96 -16.86
N HIS A 344 1.71 22.07 -16.27
CA HIS A 344 2.34 22.65 -15.09
C HIS A 344 1.26 22.92 -14.05
N GLU A 345 1.37 22.30 -12.86
CA GLU A 345 0.37 22.32 -11.80
C GLU A 345 1.02 22.58 -10.45
N ARG A 346 0.47 23.45 -9.60
CA ARG A 346 1.00 23.68 -8.25
C ARG A 346 -0.12 23.90 -7.23
N LEU A 347 0.04 23.31 -6.05
CA LEU A 347 -0.92 23.41 -4.96
C LEU A 347 -0.20 23.95 -3.72
N MET A 348 -0.62 25.11 -3.24
CA MET A 348 -0.08 25.74 -2.03
C MET A 348 -1.09 25.61 -0.89
N ASP A 349 -0.82 24.81 0.15
CA ASP A 349 -1.68 24.78 1.34
C ASP A 349 -1.18 25.71 2.44
N LEU A 350 -2.11 26.33 3.18
CA LEU A 350 -1.85 26.95 4.46
C LEU A 350 -2.89 26.48 5.48
N SER A 351 -2.48 25.62 6.41
CA SER A 351 -3.32 24.99 7.43
C SER A 351 -2.87 25.34 8.85
N LEU A 352 -3.85 25.65 9.71
CA LEU A 352 -3.69 25.60 11.16
C LEU A 352 -4.04 24.19 11.63
N PHE A 353 -3.22 23.62 12.50
CA PHE A 353 -3.45 22.27 13.03
C PHE A 353 -3.22 22.21 14.54
N TYR A 354 -3.83 21.22 15.17
CA TYR A 354 -3.56 20.84 16.56
C TYR A 354 -3.41 19.33 16.62
N GLY A 355 -2.86 18.82 17.71
CA GLY A 355 -2.69 17.38 17.86
C GLY A 355 -2.23 16.94 19.23
N ILE A 356 -2.12 15.62 19.35
CA ILE A 356 -1.78 14.89 20.56
C ILE A 356 -0.58 13.99 20.23
N THR A 357 0.48 14.07 21.02
CA THR A 357 1.61 13.11 21.01
C THR A 357 1.28 11.87 21.82
N PHE A 358 1.90 10.75 21.47
CA PHE A 358 1.83 9.45 22.14
C PHE A 358 3.11 8.65 21.82
#